data_AF-A0A3B9FTB2-F1
#
_entry.id   AF-A0A3B9FTB2-F1
#
_cell.length_a   1.000
_cell.length_b   1.000
_cell.length_c   1.000
_cell.angle_alpha   90.00
_cell.angle_beta   90.00
_cell.angle_gamma   90.00
#
_symmetry.space_group_name_H-M   'P 1'
#
loop_
_entity.id
_entity.type
_entity.pdbx_description
1 polymer ?
#
loop_
_entity_poly.entity_id
_entity_poly.type
_entity_poly.pdbx_seq_one_letter_code
_entity_poly.pdbx_strand_id
1 'polypeptide(L)' 'MQDVLGLGTNARMNLPGKADGNWQWRMKEEDLTDALAAKLAAMTKTYGRIVGG' A
#
# COMPACT_ATOMS: atom_id res chain seq x y z
N MET A 1 0.58 -0.27 2.52
CA MET A 1 -0.28 -0.47 1.34
C MET A 1 -0.72 0.86 0.73
N GLN A 2 -1.06 1.86 1.55
CA GLN A 2 -1.49 3.18 1.11
C GLN A 2 -0.57 3.82 0.08
N ASP A 3 0.75 3.78 0.28
CA ASP A 3 1.72 4.39 -0.64
C ASP A 3 1.76 3.66 -1.99
N VAL A 4 1.65 2.33 -1.97
CA VAL A 4 1.58 1.50 -3.17
C VAL A 4 0.35 1.86 -4.00
N LEU A 5 -0.77 2.15 -3.32
CA LEU A 5 -2.03 2.58 -3.92
C LEU A 5 -2.08 4.08 -4.25
N GLY A 6 -1.06 4.86 -3.87
CA GLY A 6 -1.02 6.31 -4.10
C GLY A 6 -2.10 7.10 -3.34
N LEU A 7 -2.57 6.59 -2.19
CA LEU A 7 -3.66 7.21 -1.43
C LEU A 7 -3.18 8.39 -0.57
N GLY A 8 -4.01 9.42 -0.48
CA GLY A 8 -3.76 10.60 0.36
C GLY A 8 -4.16 10.42 1.83
N THR A 9 -4.33 11.55 2.53
CA THR A 9 -4.60 11.61 3.98
C THR A 9 -5.84 10.84 4.44
N ASN A 10 -6.83 10.62 3.54
CA ASN A 10 -8.03 9.83 3.82
C ASN A 10 -7.72 8.34 4.11
N ALA A 11 -6.54 7.85 3.74
CA ALA A 11 -6.10 6.49 3.99
C ALA A 11 -5.18 6.34 5.21
N ARG A 12 -4.99 7.43 5.98
CA ARG A 12 -4.09 7.45 7.12
C ARG A 12 -4.53 6.45 8.19
N MET A 13 -3.58 5.63 8.63
CA MET A 13 -3.87 4.61 9.65
C MET A 13 -4.00 5.21 11.06
N ASN A 14 -3.19 6.21 11.42
CA ASN A 14 -3.19 6.80 12.75
C ASN A 14 -2.80 8.27 12.73
N LEU A 15 -3.51 9.10 13.49
CA LEU A 15 -3.17 10.48 13.82
C LEU A 15 -2.86 10.57 15.33
N PRO A 16 -1.57 10.59 15.73
CA PRO A 16 -1.18 10.70 17.13
C PRO A 16 -1.80 11.92 17.81
N GLY A 17 -2.22 11.75 19.07
CA GLY A 17 -2.92 12.78 19.84
C GLY A 17 -4.43 12.85 19.61
N LYS A 18 -4.98 12.03 18.69
CA LYS A 18 -6.42 11.86 18.52
C LYS A 18 -6.88 10.57 19.19
N ALA A 19 -7.90 10.63 20.04
CA ALA A 19 -8.44 9.45 20.72
C ALA A 19 -9.22 8.53 19.76
N ASP A 20 -9.95 9.11 18.80
CA ASP A 20 -10.90 8.39 17.94
C ASP A 20 -10.58 8.48 16.45
N GLY A 21 -11.11 7.53 15.68
CA GLY A 21 -10.99 7.49 14.21
C GLY A 21 -9.65 6.97 13.67
N ASN A 22 -8.80 6.44 14.55
CA ASN A 22 -7.56 5.75 14.17
C ASN A 22 -7.83 4.26 13.92
N TRP A 23 -6.93 3.62 13.17
CA TRP A 23 -6.91 2.18 12.89
C TRP A 23 -8.12 1.65 12.11
N GLN A 24 -8.88 2.55 11.48
CA GLN A 24 -10.11 2.20 10.75
C GLN A 24 -9.88 1.96 9.26
N TRP A 25 -8.75 2.41 8.70
CA TRP A 25 -8.49 2.24 7.27
C TRP A 25 -8.35 0.76 6.90
N ARG A 26 -9.03 0.38 5.82
CA ARG A 26 -8.92 -0.93 5.19
C ARG A 26 -8.81 -0.76 3.69
N MET A 27 -8.01 -1.62 3.08
CA MET A 27 -7.93 -1.74 1.63
C MET A 27 -9.21 -2.39 1.09
N LYS A 28 -9.63 -1.99 -0.11
CA LYS A 28 -10.75 -2.63 -0.80
C LYS A 28 -10.25 -3.77 -1.68
N GLU A 29 -11.12 -4.71 -1.99
CA GLU A 29 -10.75 -5.83 -2.85
C GLU A 29 -10.39 -5.35 -4.26
N GLU A 30 -11.11 -4.35 -4.77
CA GLU A 30 -10.87 -3.72 -6.08
C GLU A 30 -9.49 -3.05 -6.22
N ASP A 31 -8.83 -2.74 -5.10
CA ASP A 31 -7.48 -2.14 -5.11
C ASP A 31 -6.40 -3.16 -5.53
N LEU A 32 -6.69 -4.47 -5.42
CA LEU A 32 -5.78 -5.56 -5.80
C LEU A 32 -5.89 -5.86 -7.29
N THR A 33 -5.17 -5.09 -8.10
CA THR A 33 -5.13 -5.27 -9.56
C THR A 33 -3.84 -5.96 -10.02
N ASP A 34 -3.94 -6.74 -11.11
CA ASP A 34 -2.77 -7.36 -11.75
C ASP A 34 -1.74 -6.32 -12.21
N ALA A 35 -2.20 -5.16 -12.66
CA ALA A 35 -1.34 -4.05 -13.06
C ALA A 35 -0.49 -3.52 -11.89
N LEU A 36 -1.07 -3.40 -10.70
CA LEU A 36 -0.36 -2.98 -9.51
C LEU A 36 0.67 -4.03 -9.08
N ALA A 37 0.29 -5.31 -9.10
CA ALA A 37 1.19 -6.41 -8.80
C ALA A 37 2.38 -6.46 -9.77
N ALA A 38 2.12 -6.33 -11.07
CA ALA A 38 3.16 -6.29 -12.11
C ALA A 38 4.11 -5.11 -11.93
N LYS A 39 3.59 -3.92 -11.61
CA LYS A 39 4.42 -2.73 -11.33
C LYS A 39 5.34 -2.95 -10.13
N LEU A 40 4.81 -3.47 -9.02
CA LEU A 40 5.61 -3.79 -7.85
C LEU A 40 6.67 -4.86 -8.13
N ALA A 41 6.30 -5.93 -8.84
CA ALA A 41 7.23 -6.99 -9.23
C ALA A 41 8.36 -6.48 -10.13
N ALA A 42 8.06 -5.59 -11.08
CA ALA A 42 9.07 -4.96 -11.91
C ALA A 42 10.06 -4.14 -11.05
N MET A 43 9.55 -3.33 -10.12
CA MET A 43 10.41 -2.54 -9.21
C MET A 43 11.29 -3.43 -8.32
N THR A 44 10.73 -4.48 -7.72
CA THR A 44 11.52 -5.39 -6.87
C THR A 44 12.57 -6.14 -7.68
N LYS A 45 12.28 -6.52 -8.94
CA LYS A 45 13.27 -7.08 -9.86
C LYS A 45 14.37 -6.09 -10.21
N THR A 46 14.03 -4.85 -10.60
CA THR A 46 15.01 -3.81 -10.96
C THR A 46 15.99 -3.50 -9.84
N TYR A 47 15.52 -3.50 -8.59
CA TYR A 47 16.34 -3.19 -7.42
C TYR A 47 16.83 -4.41 -6.64
N GLY A 48 16.78 -5.62 -7.23
CA GLY A 48 17.35 -6.83 -6.64
C GLY A 48 16.70 -7.27 -5.32
N ARG A 49 15.42 -6.94 -5.09
CA ARG A 49 14.64 -7.30 -3.90
C ARG A 49 13.71 -8.50 -4.13
N ILE A 50 13.84 -9.17 -5.27
CA ILE A 50 13.17 -10.45 -5.53
C ILE A 50 14.05 -11.58 -4.97
N VAL A 51 13.47 -12.46 -4.15
CA VAL A 51 14.19 -13.62 -3.59
C VAL A 51 13.98 -14.81 -4.52
N GLY A 52 15.07 -15.39 -5.03
CA GLY A 52 15.05 -16.56 -5.92
C GLY A 52 15.01 -16.24 -7.41
N GLY A 53 16.03 -15.51 -7.90
CA GLY A 53 16.36 -15.43 -9.32
C GLY A 53 17.34 -16.51 -9.73
#